data_AF-A0A497GNK4-F1
#
_entry.id   AF-A0A497GNK4-F1
#
_cell.length_a   1.000
_cell.length_b   1.000
_cell.length_c   1.000
_cell.angle_alpha   90.00
_cell.angle_beta   90.00
_cell.angle_gamma   90.00
#
_symmetry.space_group_name_H-M   'P 1'
#
loop_
_entity.id
_entity.type
_entity.pdbx_description
1 polymer ?
#
loop_
_entity_poly.entity_id
_entity_poly.type
_entity_poly.pdbx_seq_one_letter_code
_entity_poly.pdbx_strand_id
1 'polypeptide(L)'
;MSEERREERLPPRRLKPGDKFYKDTVTFEIVEVNTVRGYRQPPVYIVAYRIRDKDYVSPVAHLFITEGDDARAWIQRVIDHYIQNRNYIRSAAG
;
A
#
# COMPACT_ATOMS: atom_id res chain seq x y z
N MET A 1 -3.65 -32.38 0.20
CA MET A 1 -4.47 -31.28 -0.34
C MET A 1 -4.05 -30.02 0.40
N SER A 2 -3.35 -29.12 -0.28
CA SER A 2 -2.78 -27.92 0.31
C SER A 2 -3.89 -26.99 0.78
N GLU A 3 -3.88 -26.66 2.07
CA GLU A 3 -4.61 -25.52 2.61
C GLU A 3 -4.09 -24.27 1.90
N GLU A 4 -4.77 -23.85 0.83
CA GLU A 4 -4.71 -22.45 0.40
C GLU A 4 -5.17 -21.64 1.60
N ARG A 5 -4.21 -21.11 2.37
CA ARG A 5 -4.46 -20.04 3.32
C ARG A 5 -5.13 -18.93 2.51
N ARG A 6 -6.46 -18.87 2.55
CA ARG A 6 -7.21 -17.68 2.15
C ARG A 6 -6.59 -16.56 2.98
N GLU A 7 -5.71 -15.76 2.39
CA GLU A 7 -5.18 -14.58 3.06
C GLU A 7 -6.39 -13.78 3.51
N GLU A 8 -6.53 -13.65 4.83
CA GLU A 8 -7.67 -13.00 5.43
C GLU A 8 -7.70 -11.56 4.91
N ARG A 9 -8.82 -11.18 4.30
CA ARG A 9 -9.06 -9.83 3.79
C ARG A 9 -8.61 -8.79 4.82
N LEU A 10 -7.82 -7.81 4.38
CA LEU A 10 -7.32 -6.74 5.25
C LEU A 10 -8.20 -5.49 5.06
N PRO A 11 -9.14 -5.20 5.97
CA PRO A 11 -9.91 -3.97 5.88
C PRO A 11 -9.02 -2.75 6.16
N PRO A 12 -9.23 -1.61 5.47
CA PRO A 12 -8.38 -0.42 5.61
C PRO A 12 -8.31 0.15 7.02
N ARG A 13 -9.38 0.02 7.81
CA ARG A 13 -9.43 0.44 9.22
C ARG A 13 -8.38 -0.20 10.13
N ARG A 14 -7.75 -1.30 9.69
CA ARG A 14 -6.69 -2.01 10.43
C ARG A 14 -5.29 -1.48 10.13
N LEU A 15 -5.13 -0.65 9.10
CA LEU A 15 -3.83 -0.08 8.73
C LEU A 15 -3.39 0.97 9.75
N LYS A 16 -2.09 0.99 10.04
CA LYS A 16 -1.48 1.91 10.98
C LYS A 16 -0.19 2.51 10.41
N PRO A 17 0.18 3.74 10.82
CA PRO A 17 1.52 4.26 10.61
C PRO A 17 2.58 3.28 11.09
N GLY A 18 3.60 3.05 10.28
CA GLY A 18 4.68 2.09 10.54
C GLY A 18 4.41 0.66 10.09
N ASP A 19 3.18 0.31 9.66
CA ASP A 19 2.90 -0.98 9.06
C ASP A 19 3.75 -1.18 7.79
N LYS A 20 4.28 -2.39 7.63
CA LYS A 20 5.16 -2.77 6.52
C LYS A 20 4.66 -4.01 5.81
N PHE A 21 4.65 -3.93 4.48
CA PHE A 21 4.29 -5.02 3.59
C PHE A 21 5.47 -5.30 2.67
N TYR A 22 5.78 -6.58 2.48
CA TYR A 22 7.01 -7.02 1.83
C TYR A 22 6.68 -7.89 0.64
N LYS A 23 7.39 -7.66 -0.47
CA LYS A 23 7.44 -8.56 -1.61
C LYS A 23 8.81 -8.47 -2.26
N ASP A 24 9.50 -9.60 -2.34
CA ASP A 24 10.87 -9.70 -2.82
C ASP A 24 11.79 -8.70 -2.09
N THR A 25 12.43 -7.76 -2.80
CA THR A 25 13.29 -6.70 -2.23
C THR A 25 12.53 -5.42 -1.87
N VAL A 26 11.22 -5.37 -2.15
CA VAL A 26 10.40 -4.17 -2.04
C VAL A 26 9.64 -4.16 -0.72
N THR A 27 9.77 -3.06 0.02
CA THR A 27 8.98 -2.78 1.22
C THR A 27 8.05 -1.62 0.94
N PHE A 28 6.75 -1.82 1.15
CA PHE A 28 5.76 -0.76 1.24
C PHE A 28 5.60 -0.40 2.73
N GLU A 29 5.94 0.83 3.09
CA GLU A 29 5.87 1.33 4.47
C GLU A 29 4.80 2.41 4.57
N ILE A 30 3.82 2.21 5.44
CA ILE A 30 2.81 3.22 5.75
C ILE A 30 3.43 4.31 6.63
N VAL A 31 3.32 5.55 6.18
CA VAL A 31 3.81 6.74 6.88
C VAL A 31 2.71 7.35 7.74
N GLU A 32 1.50 7.43 7.19
CA GLU A 32 0.34 8.05 7.85
C GLU A 32 -0.95 7.42 7.33
N VAL A 33 -2.00 7.38 8.16
CA VAL A 33 -3.34 6.96 7.76
C VAL A 33 -4.34 8.00 8.25
N ASN A 34 -4.97 8.70 7.31
CA ASN A 34 -6.05 9.64 7.59
C ASN A 34 -7.39 9.05 7.18
N THR A 35 -8.43 9.31 7.98
CA THR A 35 -9.80 8.89 7.64
C THR A 35 -10.65 10.11 7.37
N VAL A 36 -11.21 10.19 6.16
CA VAL A 36 -12.20 11.21 5.80
C VAL A 36 -13.59 10.57 5.86
N ARG A 37 -14.49 11.21 6.61
CA ARG A 37 -15.89 10.77 6.78
C ARG A 37 -16.84 11.84 6.26
N GLY A 38 -17.63 11.48 5.25
CA GLY A 38 -18.79 12.27 4.83
C GLY A 38 -20.05 11.90 5.63
N TYR A 39 -21.05 12.78 5.64
CA TYR A 39 -22.30 12.61 6.43
C TYR A 39 -23.08 11.31 6.11
N ARG A 40 -22.98 10.78 4.88
CA ARG A 40 -23.65 9.53 4.44
C ARG A 40 -22.77 8.63 3.56
N GLN A 41 -21.48 8.93 3.44
CA GLN A 41 -20.57 8.18 2.58
C GLN A 41 -19.74 7.20 3.41
N PRO A 42 -19.40 6.00 2.87
CA PRO A 42 -18.42 5.12 3.49
C PRO A 42 -17.12 5.87 3.78
N PRO A 43 -16.43 5.57 4.88
CA PRO A 43 -15.18 6.24 5.19
C PRO A 43 -14.14 5.94 4.10
N VAL A 44 -13.40 6.99 3.72
CA VAL A 44 -12.26 6.89 2.81
C VAL A 44 -10.99 7.02 3.64
N TYR A 45 -10.11 6.05 3.47
CA TYR A 45 -8.80 5.99 4.10
C TYR A 45 -7.77 6.52 3.11
N ILE A 46 -7.09 7.59 3.51
CA ILE A 46 -5.96 8.17 2.80
C ILE A 46 -4.70 7.60 3.46
N VAL A 47 -4.08 6.63 2.79
CA VAL A 47 -2.88 5.94 3.26
C VAL A 47 -1.67 6.59 2.60
N ALA A 48 -0.92 7.38 3.36
CA ALA A 48 0.37 7.88 2.93
C ALA A 48 1.41 6.78 3.08
N TYR A 49 2.18 6.50 2.05
CA TYR A 49 3.17 5.43 2.04
C TYR A 49 4.44 5.83 1.30
N ARG A 50 5.51 5.06 1.54
CA ARG A 50 6.73 5.08 0.73
C ARG A 50 7.14 3.67 0.34
N ILE A 51 7.76 3.54 -0.82
CA ILE A 51 8.40 2.31 -1.27
C ILE A 51 9.88 2.40 -0.94
N ARG A 52 10.42 1.32 -0.36
CA ARG A 52 11.86 1.11 -0.18
C ARG A 52 12.28 -0.11 -0.97
N ASP A 53 13.32 0.03 -1.77
CA ASP A 53 13.90 -1.06 -2.57
C ASP A 53 15.41 -0.87 -2.65
N LYS A 54 16.12 -1.61 -1.79
CA LYS A 54 17.58 -1.47 -1.58
C LYS A 54 17.97 -0.04 -1.19
N ASP A 55 18.71 0.63 -2.06
CA ASP A 55 19.22 2.00 -1.95
C ASP A 55 18.18 3.06 -2.33
N TYR A 56 17.11 2.67 -3.00
CA TYR A 56 16.05 3.58 -3.43
C TYR A 56 14.96 3.73 -2.35
N VAL A 57 14.56 4.97 -2.09
CA VAL A 57 13.40 5.34 -1.28
C VAL A 57 12.54 6.29 -2.09
N SER A 58 11.29 5.91 -2.34
CA SER A 58 10.37 6.77 -3.08
C SER A 58 9.97 8.02 -2.28
N PRO A 59 9.53 9.09 -2.96
CA PRO A 59 8.71 10.11 -2.34
C PRO A 59 7.48 9.50 -1.66
N VAL A 60 6.86 10.25 -0.74
CA VAL A 60 5.60 9.85 -0.13
C VAL A 60 4.48 9.97 -1.17
N ALA A 61 3.74 8.89 -1.36
CA ALA A 61 2.56 8.82 -2.22
C ALA A 61 1.32 8.48 -1.39
N HIS A 62 0.14 8.67 -1.98
CA HIS A 62 -1.13 8.44 -1.31
C HIS A 62 -1.95 7.37 -2.04
N LEU A 63 -2.53 6.46 -1.26
CA LEU A 63 -3.49 5.47 -1.72
C LEU A 63 -4.83 5.77 -1.04
N PHE A 64 -5.89 5.88 -1.84
CA PHE A 64 -7.24 6.17 -1.37
C PHE A 64 -8.05 4.87 -1.40
N ILE A 65 -8.52 4.42 -0.24
CA ILE A 65 -9.18 3.12 -0.09
C ILE A 65 -10.50 3.31 0.66
N THR A 66 -11.58 2.68 0.22
CA THR A 66 -12.86 2.71 0.93
C THR A 66 -12.99 1.54 1.91
N GLU A 67 -13.82 1.66 2.95
CA GLU A 67 -14.06 0.58 3.92
C GLU A 67 -14.41 -0.78 3.28
N GLY A 68 -15.09 -0.75 2.13
CA GLY A 68 -15.55 -1.92 1.38
C GLY A 68 -14.44 -2.65 0.61
N ASP A 69 -13.23 -2.10 0.54
CA ASP A 69 -12.11 -2.68 -0.20
C ASP A 69 -11.32 -3.71 0.63
N ASP A 70 -10.39 -4.39 -0.05
CA ASP A 70 -9.29 -5.13 0.56
C ASP A 70 -8.00 -4.34 0.40
N ALA A 71 -7.51 -3.78 1.51
CA ALA A 71 -6.28 -2.99 1.51
C ALA A 71 -5.07 -3.80 1.06
N ARG A 72 -5.03 -5.10 1.37
CA ARG A 72 -3.92 -5.98 0.97
C ARG A 72 -3.82 -6.04 -0.55
N ALA A 73 -4.93 -6.28 -1.24
CA ALA A 73 -4.97 -6.31 -2.69
C ALA A 73 -4.51 -4.98 -3.33
N TRP A 74 -4.91 -3.84 -2.76
CA TRP A 74 -4.47 -2.52 -3.24
C TRP A 74 -2.97 -2.27 -3.02
N ILE A 75 -2.45 -2.59 -1.84
CA ILE A 75 -1.01 -2.47 -1.53
C ILE A 75 -0.20 -3.38 -2.47
N GLN A 76 -0.67 -4.61 -2.69
CA GLN A 76 -0.02 -5.56 -3.58
C GLN A 76 0.04 -5.03 -5.01
N ARG A 77 -1.06 -4.45 -5.53
CA ARG A 77 -1.08 -3.80 -6.84
C ARG A 77 -0.06 -2.67 -6.94
N VAL A 78 0.05 -1.82 -5.92
CA VAL A 78 1.06 -0.74 -5.90
C VAL A 78 2.47 -1.31 -6.01
N ILE A 79 2.78 -2.34 -5.22
CA ILE A 79 4.10 -2.99 -5.26
C ILE A 79 4.36 -3.60 -6.64
N ASP A 80 3.37 -4.28 -7.23
CA ASP A 80 3.48 -4.90 -8.55
C ASP A 80 3.73 -3.86 -9.66
N HIS A 81 2.98 -2.75 -9.63
CA HIS A 81 3.19 -1.65 -10.55
C HIS A 81 4.57 -1.02 -10.39
N TYR A 82 5.06 -0.84 -9.16
CA TYR A 82 6.42 -0.37 -8.93
C TYR A 82 7.44 -1.36 -9.52
N ILE A 83 7.33 -2.66 -9.25
CA ILE A 83 8.27 -3.67 -9.76
C ILE A 83 8.33 -3.65 -11.29
N GLN A 84 7.18 -3.57 -11.95
CA GLN A 84 7.07 -3.50 -13.42
C GLN A 84 7.75 -2.25 -14.00
N ASN A 85 7.76 -1.14 -13.26
CA ASN A 85 8.24 0.16 -13.73
C ASN A 85 9.54 0.63 -13.04
N ARG A 86 10.14 -0.20 -12.18
CA ARG A 86 11.21 0.23 -11.24
C ARG A 86 12.41 0.86 -11.94
N ASN A 87 12.79 0.37 -13.12
CA ASN A 87 13.95 0.90 -13.86
C ASN A 87 13.67 2.32 -14.34
N TYR A 88 12.46 2.57 -14.85
CA TYR A 88 12.04 3.90 -15.30
C TYR A 88 11.89 4.87 -14.12
N ILE A 89 11.20 4.45 -13.06
CA ILE A 89 10.99 5.26 -11.85
C ILE A 89 12.32 5.67 -11.22
N ARG A 90 13.27 4.73 -11.10
CA ARG A 90 14.59 5.01 -10.54
C ARG A 90 15.42 5.94 -11.43
N SER A 91 15.32 5.82 -12.75
CA SER A 91 16.02 6.73 -13.68
C SER A 91 15.47 8.16 -13.69
N ALA A 92 14.18 8.34 -13.37
CA ALA A 92 13.57 9.67 -13.31
C ALA A 92 13.77 10.38 -11.96
N ALA A 93 14.21 9.65 -10.94
CA ALA A 93 14.42 10.15 -9.58
C ALA A 93 15.90 10.46 -9.26
N GLY A 94 16.83 10.12 -10.16
CA GLY A 94 18.26 10.45 -10.08
C GLY A 94 18.62 11.56 -11.05
#